data_AF-A0A2M7A2L7-F1
#
_entry.id   AF-A0A2M7A2L7-F1
#
_cell.length_a   1.000
_cell.length_b   1.000
_cell.length_c   1.000
_cell.angle_alpha   90.00
_cell.angle_beta   90.00
_cell.angle_gamma   90.00
#
_symmetry.space_group_name_H-M   'P 1'
#
loop_
_entity.id
_entity.type
_entity.pdbx_description
1 polymer ?
#
loop_
_entity_poly.entity_id
_entity_poly.type
_entity_poly.pdbx_seq_one_letter_code
_entity_poly.pdbx_strand_id
1 'polypeptide(L)'
;MIRRTRAFAVLLLSAAALCGSSADGVLRPRVVTLTDYLGFEWTDELVHDTLNFPKGQLTGVAVARVENESGKPVPSQTSDVKRHEDGSIRSCNVWFFADVPPNGSATYRTSCRGSRDRRRTACAFASLKKNNRN
;
A
#
# COMPACT_ATOMS: atom_id res chain seq x y z
N MET A 1 72.93 0.38 23.43
CA MET A 1 72.79 -0.32 22.14
C MET A 1 71.63 -1.32 22.25
N ILE A 2 70.36 -0.88 22.12
CA ILE A 2 69.17 -1.75 22.16
C ILE A 2 68.13 -1.18 21.18
N ARG A 3 67.58 -2.05 20.33
CA ARG A 3 66.92 -1.77 19.04
C ARG A 3 65.46 -1.33 19.21
N ARG A 4 65.04 -0.32 18.44
CA ARG A 4 63.65 0.15 18.31
C ARG A 4 62.94 -0.66 17.22
N THR A 5 61.98 -1.49 17.60
CA THR A 5 61.08 -2.18 16.65
C THR A 5 59.87 -1.30 16.39
N ARG A 6 59.75 -0.75 15.17
CA ARG A 6 58.54 -0.07 14.71
C ARG A 6 57.66 -1.09 14.00
N ALA A 7 56.47 -1.35 14.54
CA ALA A 7 55.44 -2.13 13.88
C ALA A 7 54.80 -1.27 12.77
N PHE A 8 54.86 -1.77 11.54
CA PHE A 8 54.19 -1.18 10.38
C PHE A 8 52.70 -1.57 10.42
N ALA A 9 51.82 -0.58 10.49
CA ALA A 9 50.38 -0.74 10.34
C ALA A 9 50.02 -0.75 8.84
N VAL A 10 49.41 -1.84 8.37
CA VAL A 10 48.84 -1.94 7.02
C VAL A 10 47.34 -1.68 7.13
N LEU A 11 46.89 -0.58 6.56
CA LEU A 11 45.49 -0.12 6.57
C LEU A 11 44.88 -0.50 5.21
N LEU A 12 44.10 -1.58 5.17
CA LEU A 12 43.38 -2.05 3.98
C LEU A 12 42.06 -1.29 3.84
N LEU A 13 42.02 -0.30 2.94
CA LEU A 13 40.80 0.42 2.55
C LEU A 13 40.05 -0.41 1.49
N SER A 14 39.02 -1.14 1.91
CA SER A 14 38.09 -1.82 0.98
C SER A 14 36.87 -0.94 0.74
N ALA A 15 36.87 -0.22 -0.38
CA ALA A 15 35.70 0.52 -0.87
C ALA A 15 34.73 -0.46 -1.57
N ALA A 16 33.86 -1.10 -0.78
CA ALA A 16 32.76 -1.90 -1.33
C ALA A 16 31.68 -0.96 -1.88
N ALA A 17 31.50 -0.99 -3.20
CA ALA A 17 30.44 -0.28 -3.91
C ALA A 17 29.06 -0.73 -3.40
N LEU A 18 28.35 0.17 -2.69
CA LEU A 18 26.93 -0.01 -2.39
C LEU A 18 26.14 0.15 -3.68
N CYS A 19 25.94 -0.94 -4.41
CA CYS A 19 24.80 -1.05 -5.32
C CYS A 19 23.54 -1.09 -4.46
N GLY A 20 22.97 0.08 -4.20
CA GLY A 20 21.66 0.20 -3.57
C GLY A 20 20.60 -0.35 -4.50
N SER A 21 20.23 -1.63 -4.31
CA SER A 21 19.03 -2.21 -4.90
C SER A 21 17.83 -1.41 -4.39
N SER A 22 17.37 -0.47 -5.21
CA SER A 22 16.08 0.18 -5.01
C SER A 22 15.04 -0.90 -5.25
N ALA A 23 14.51 -1.46 -4.16
CA ALA A 23 13.39 -2.37 -4.23
C ALA A 23 12.22 -1.61 -4.85
N ASP A 24 11.99 -1.81 -6.14
CA ASP A 24 10.74 -1.46 -6.80
C ASP A 24 9.66 -2.33 -6.16
N GLY A 25 9.10 -1.80 -5.07
CA GLY A 25 8.07 -2.45 -4.29
C GLY A 25 6.79 -2.50 -5.13
N VAL A 26 6.62 -3.56 -5.91
CA VAL A 26 5.33 -3.87 -6.51
C VAL A 26 4.35 -4.10 -5.35
N LEU A 27 3.33 -3.25 -5.25
CA LEU A 27 2.23 -3.43 -4.30
C LEU A 27 1.53 -4.75 -4.64
N ARG A 28 1.73 -5.76 -3.81
CA ARG A 28 1.09 -7.06 -3.99
C ARG A 28 -0.34 -7.01 -3.46
N PRO A 29 -1.31 -7.61 -4.16
CA PRO A 29 -2.63 -7.84 -3.59
C PRO A 29 -2.51 -8.61 -2.27
N ARG A 30 -3.33 -8.26 -1.29
CA ARG A 30 -3.50 -9.02 -0.05
C ARG A 30 -4.75 -9.86 -0.13
N VAL A 31 -4.73 -11.00 0.54
CA VAL A 31 -5.88 -11.90 0.68
C VAL A 31 -6.38 -11.80 2.11
N VAL A 32 -7.67 -11.59 2.27
CA VAL A 32 -8.38 -11.52 3.55
C VAL A 32 -9.40 -12.65 3.58
N THR A 33 -9.39 -13.44 4.64
CA THR A 33 -10.38 -14.49 4.87
C THR A 33 -11.18 -14.15 6.12
N LEU A 34 -12.49 -14.07 5.96
CA LEU A 34 -13.45 -13.92 7.05
C LEU A 34 -13.99 -15.30 7.40
N THR A 35 -14.11 -15.61 8.68
CA THR A 35 -14.63 -16.89 9.15
C THR A 35 -15.70 -16.67 10.21
N ASP A 36 -16.85 -17.29 10.02
CA ASP A 36 -17.89 -17.37 11.05
C ASP A 36 -17.63 -18.57 11.97
N TYR A 37 -17.64 -18.31 13.28
CA TYR A 37 -17.53 -19.34 14.32
C TYR A 37 -18.81 -19.47 15.15
N LEU A 38 -19.82 -18.63 14.88
CA LEU A 38 -21.04 -18.56 15.68
C LEU A 38 -22.20 -19.35 15.05
N GLY A 39 -22.04 -19.82 13.81
CA GLY A 39 -23.08 -20.51 13.06
C GLY A 39 -24.15 -19.57 12.51
N PHE A 40 -23.82 -18.29 12.32
CA PHE A 40 -24.73 -17.30 11.74
C PHE A 40 -24.40 -17.03 10.29
N GLU A 41 -25.45 -16.75 9.51
CA GLU A 41 -25.31 -16.20 8.18
C GLU A 41 -25.11 -14.69 8.30
N TRP A 42 -23.98 -14.21 7.79
CA TRP A 42 -23.67 -12.79 7.71
C TRP A 42 -23.92 -12.35 6.27
N THR A 43 -24.80 -11.39 6.06
CA THR A 43 -25.16 -10.86 4.75
C THR A 43 -25.00 -9.35 4.75
N ASP A 44 -24.38 -8.81 3.71
CA ASP A 44 -24.09 -7.38 3.59
C ASP A 44 -23.43 -6.80 4.86
N GLU A 45 -22.52 -7.56 5.48
CA GLU A 45 -21.80 -7.11 6.67
C GLU A 45 -20.69 -6.13 6.27
N LEU A 46 -20.70 -4.93 6.86
CA LEU A 46 -19.69 -3.92 6.58
C LEU A 46 -18.40 -4.21 7.35
N VAL A 47 -17.37 -4.62 6.64
CA VAL A 47 -16.05 -4.96 7.22
C VAL A 47 -14.96 -4.03 6.69
N HIS A 48 -13.77 -4.06 7.31
CA HIS A 48 -12.60 -3.40 6.76
C HIS A 48 -11.29 -4.17 6.93
N ASP A 49 -10.37 -3.96 5.99
CA ASP A 49 -8.96 -4.33 6.09
C ASP A 49 -8.10 -3.07 6.22
N THR A 50 -7.05 -3.13 7.04
CA THR A 50 -6.06 -2.07 7.16
C THR A 50 -4.85 -2.40 6.29
N LEU A 51 -4.64 -1.58 5.26
CA LEU A 51 -3.48 -1.69 4.39
C LEU A 51 -2.35 -0.80 4.89
N ASN A 52 -1.13 -1.33 4.88
CA ASN A 52 0.08 -0.65 5.32
C ASN A 52 1.11 -0.66 4.19
N PHE A 53 1.82 0.45 4.03
CA PHE A 53 2.75 0.66 2.92
C PHE A 53 4.09 1.24 3.41
N PRO A 54 5.21 0.67 2.94
CA PRO A 54 6.52 1.29 2.98
C PRO A 54 6.53 2.73 2.46
N LYS A 55 7.44 3.53 3.03
CA LYS A 55 7.69 4.90 2.60
C LYS A 55 8.05 4.94 1.11
N GLY A 56 7.46 5.89 0.37
CA GLY A 56 7.69 6.11 -1.06
C GLY A 56 6.94 5.16 -2.01
N GLN A 57 6.29 4.09 -1.52
CA GLN A 57 5.70 3.07 -2.40
C GLN A 57 4.34 3.47 -2.99
N LEU A 58 3.49 4.13 -2.20
CA LEU A 58 2.16 4.57 -2.62
C LEU A 58 2.04 6.08 -2.46
N THR A 59 1.94 6.81 -3.57
CA THR A 59 1.82 8.28 -3.58
C THR A 59 0.49 8.72 -4.21
N GLY A 60 0.11 9.97 -3.96
CA GLY A 60 -1.14 10.54 -4.47
C GLY A 60 -2.37 10.04 -3.71
N VAL A 61 -3.38 9.59 -4.46
CA VAL A 61 -4.68 9.12 -3.93
C VAL A 61 -4.63 7.62 -3.72
N ALA A 62 -5.09 7.15 -2.55
CA ALA A 62 -5.28 5.75 -2.28
C ALA A 62 -6.55 5.27 -3.02
N VAL A 63 -6.37 4.42 -4.03
CA VAL A 63 -7.49 3.72 -4.67
C VAL A 63 -7.34 2.24 -4.38
N ALA A 64 -8.16 1.75 -3.45
CA ALA A 64 -8.24 0.33 -3.14
C ALA A 64 -9.32 -0.36 -3.97
N ARG A 65 -9.00 -1.54 -4.50
CA ARG A 65 -9.94 -2.45 -5.18
C ARG A 65 -10.11 -3.70 -4.33
N VAL A 66 -11.35 -4.18 -4.27
CA VAL A 66 -11.70 -5.43 -3.61
C VAL A 66 -12.33 -6.35 -4.64
N GLU A 67 -11.90 -7.61 -4.65
CA GLU A 67 -12.47 -8.69 -5.47
C GLU A 67 -12.89 -9.84 -4.54
N ASN A 68 -14.02 -10.50 -4.83
CA ASN A 68 -14.39 -11.73 -4.13
C ASN A 68 -13.59 -12.93 -4.66
N GLU A 69 -13.83 -14.13 -4.11
CA GLU A 69 -13.13 -15.36 -4.52
C GLU A 69 -13.26 -15.67 -6.02
N SER A 70 -14.41 -15.33 -6.64
CA SER A 70 -14.65 -15.49 -8.08
C SER A 70 -13.97 -14.42 -8.94
N GLY A 71 -13.25 -13.46 -8.35
CA GLY A 71 -12.64 -12.33 -9.03
C GLY A 71 -13.62 -11.21 -9.41
N LYS A 72 -14.87 -11.26 -8.92
CA LYS A 72 -15.86 -10.20 -9.16
C LYS A 72 -15.52 -8.98 -8.31
N PRO A 73 -15.54 -7.75 -8.89
CA PRO A 73 -15.31 -6.54 -8.12
C PRO A 73 -16.41 -6.33 -7.08
N VAL A 74 -16.00 -5.93 -5.87
CA VAL A 74 -16.86 -5.56 -4.76
C VAL A 74 -16.74 -4.04 -4.55
N PRO A 75 -17.85 -3.30 -4.40
CA PRO A 75 -17.80 -1.89 -4.04
C PRO A 75 -16.99 -1.68 -2.75
N SER A 76 -16.09 -0.71 -2.77
CA SER A 76 -15.23 -0.43 -1.63
C SER A 76 -15.01 1.06 -1.43
N GLN A 77 -14.72 1.44 -0.19
CA GLN A 77 -14.39 2.80 0.19
C GLN A 77 -13.06 2.84 0.96
N THR A 78 -12.23 3.83 0.65
CA THR A 78 -10.98 4.07 1.41
C THR A 78 -11.16 5.23 2.39
N SER A 79 -10.76 5.03 3.64
CA SER A 79 -10.77 6.05 4.70
C SER A 79 -9.46 6.06 5.49
N ASP A 80 -9.36 6.99 6.45
CA ASP A 80 -8.29 7.03 7.47
C ASP A 80 -6.87 6.99 6.89
N VAL A 81 -6.68 7.69 5.76
CA VAL A 81 -5.40 7.75 5.05
C VAL A 81 -4.37 8.47 5.91
N LYS A 82 -3.37 7.73 6.39
CA LYS A 82 -2.21 8.26 7.12
C LYS A 82 -1.03 8.35 6.16
N ARG A 83 -0.21 9.40 6.29
CA ARG A 83 0.96 9.64 5.42
C ARG A 83 2.26 9.60 6.21
N HIS A 84 3.32 9.21 5.52
CA HIS A 84 4.70 9.44 5.93
C HIS A 84 5.07 10.92 5.71
N GLU A 85 6.21 11.35 6.25
CA GLU A 85 6.71 12.73 6.13
C GLU A 85 6.99 13.15 4.68
N ASP A 86 7.29 12.20 3.78
CA ASP A 86 7.50 12.48 2.35
C ASP A 86 6.18 12.59 1.55
N GLY A 87 5.04 12.54 2.24
CA GLY A 87 3.71 12.59 1.65
C GLY A 87 3.23 11.26 1.06
N SER A 88 4.05 10.20 1.03
CA SER A 88 3.59 8.87 0.66
C SER A 88 2.59 8.32 1.68
N ILE A 89 1.65 7.51 1.23
CA ILE A 89 0.64 6.89 2.08
C ILE A 89 1.33 5.82 2.93
N ARG A 90 1.14 5.89 4.24
CA ARG A 90 1.63 4.93 5.23
C ARG A 90 0.60 3.84 5.50
N SER A 91 -0.66 4.22 5.66
CA SER A 91 -1.74 3.27 5.88
C SER A 91 -3.09 3.83 5.46
N CYS A 92 -4.07 2.97 5.21
CA CYS A 92 -5.46 3.33 5.00
C CYS A 92 -6.39 2.16 5.33
N ASN A 93 -7.64 2.46 5.65
CA ASN A 93 -8.70 1.46 5.83
C ASN A 93 -9.44 1.26 4.51
N VAL A 94 -9.73 0.01 4.16
CA VAL A 94 -10.53 -0.36 2.99
C VAL A 94 -11.79 -1.06 3.48
N TRP A 95 -12.91 -0.35 3.36
CA TRP A 95 -14.24 -0.82 3.75
C TRP A 95 -14.92 -1.48 2.56
N PHE A 96 -15.62 -2.59 2.80
CA PHE A 96 -16.42 -3.29 1.80
C PHE A 96 -17.49 -4.15 2.50
N PHE A 97 -18.55 -4.47 1.77
CA PHE A 97 -19.57 -5.40 2.23
C PHE A 97 -19.17 -6.84 1.95
N ALA A 98 -19.41 -7.74 2.89
CA ALA A 98 -19.07 -9.15 2.79
C ALA A 98 -20.23 -10.04 3.21
N ASP A 99 -20.36 -11.16 2.51
CA ASP A 99 -21.23 -12.27 2.88
C ASP A 99 -20.37 -13.41 3.42
N VAL A 100 -20.78 -14.02 4.54
CA VAL A 100 -20.09 -15.15 5.17
C VAL A 100 -21.12 -16.22 5.57
N PRO A 101 -20.98 -17.46 5.07
CA PRO A 101 -21.92 -18.52 5.40
C PRO A 101 -21.76 -19.02 6.84
N PRO A 102 -22.82 -19.60 7.45
CA PRO A 102 -22.76 -20.19 8.78
C PRO A 102 -21.65 -21.22 8.92
N ASN A 103 -20.83 -21.09 9.97
CA ASN A 103 -19.66 -21.94 10.24
C ASN A 103 -18.69 -22.07 9.05
N GLY A 104 -18.68 -21.10 8.15
CA GLY A 104 -17.86 -21.12 6.94
C GLY A 104 -16.95 -19.91 6.83
N SER A 105 -16.35 -19.77 5.65
CA SER A 105 -15.43 -18.68 5.35
C SER A 105 -15.73 -18.05 4.00
N ALA A 106 -15.36 -16.78 3.86
CA ALA A 106 -15.35 -16.06 2.59
C ALA A 106 -14.01 -15.35 2.40
N THR A 107 -13.49 -15.39 1.17
CA THR A 107 -12.19 -14.83 0.82
C THR A 107 -12.32 -13.64 -0.13
N TYR A 108 -11.57 -12.59 0.18
CA TYR A 108 -11.52 -11.35 -0.58
C TYR A 108 -10.07 -10.98 -0.90
N ARG A 109 -9.84 -10.39 -2.06
CA ARG A 109 -8.55 -9.87 -2.46
C ARG A 109 -8.58 -8.34 -2.48
N THR A 110 -7.73 -7.72 -1.68
CA THR A 110 -7.56 -6.26 -1.64
C THR A 110 -6.30 -5.86 -2.39
N SER A 111 -6.37 -4.81 -3.21
CA SER A 111 -5.19 -4.27 -3.91
C SER A 111 -5.25 -2.76 -3.98
N CYS A 112 -4.09 -2.10 -3.90
CA CYS A 112 -4.00 -0.65 -4.07
C CYS A 112 -3.31 -0.30 -5.37
N ARG A 113 -3.87 0.67 -6.09
CA ARG A 113 -3.22 1.28 -7.24
C ARG A 113 -2.84 2.70 -6.89
N GLY A 114 -1.54 2.98 -6.85
CA GLY A 114 -1.05 4.34 -6.79
C GLY A 114 -1.37 5.07 -8.09
N SER A 115 -1.85 6.30 -8.00
CA SER A 115 -1.78 7.21 -9.13
C SER A 115 -0.30 7.49 -9.39
N ARG A 116 0.27 6.96 -10.48
CA ARG A 116 1.55 7.46 -11.00
C ARG A 116 1.31 8.88 -11.54
N ASP A 117 1.15 9.86 -10.66
CA ASP A 117 1.21 11.25 -11.09
C ASP A 117 2.67 11.68 -11.11
N ARG A 118 3.29 11.46 -12.25
CA ARG A 118 4.43 12.26 -12.69
C ARG A 118 3.99 12.90 -14.00
N ARG A 119 3.55 14.17 -13.96
CA ARG A 119 3.40 15.14 -15.08
C ARG A 119 1.99 15.43 -15.67
N ARG A 120 0.85 15.31 -14.98
CA ARG A 120 -0.43 15.79 -15.58
C ARG A 120 -1.35 16.71 -14.77
N THR A 121 -0.97 17.12 -13.56
CA THR A 121 -1.85 17.99 -12.73
C THR A 121 -1.64 19.50 -12.92
N ALA A 122 -0.90 19.92 -13.95
CA ALA A 122 -0.87 21.33 -14.37
C ALA A 122 -1.95 21.70 -15.42
N CYS A 123 -2.73 20.75 -15.94
CA CYS A 123 -3.73 21.04 -17.00
C CYS A 123 -5.18 20.66 -16.67
N ALA A 124 -5.46 19.86 -15.64
CA ALA A 124 -6.82 19.35 -15.42
C ALA A 124 -7.71 20.20 -14.49
N PHE A 125 -7.16 21.18 -13.75
CA PHE A 125 -7.95 22.05 -12.86
C PHE A 125 -8.42 23.37 -13.48
N ALA A 126 -8.09 23.64 -14.76
CA ALA A 126 -8.48 24.87 -15.45
C ALA A 126 -9.83 24.79 -16.20
N SER A 127 -10.48 23.62 -16.29
CA SER A 127 -11.65 23.44 -17.17
C SER A 127 -12.98 23.17 -16.46
N LEU A 128 -13.13 23.56 -15.19
CA LEU A 128 -14.38 23.40 -14.43
C LEU A 128 -14.83 24.68 -13.69
N LYS A 129 -14.52 25.85 -14.26
CA LYS A 129 -15.14 27.13 -13.91
C LYS A 129 -15.48 27.90 -15.17
N LYS A 130 -16.57 27.51 -15.84
CA LYS A 130 -17.39 28.35 -16.75
C LYS A 130 -18.38 27.39 -17.41
N ASN A 131 -19.58 27.30 -16.84
CA ASN A 131 -20.84 27.12 -17.57
C ASN A 131 -21.94 26.96 -16.52
N ASN A 132 -22.31 28.10 -15.93
CA ASN A 132 -23.67 28.26 -15.43
C ASN A 132 -24.06 29.74 -15.57
N ARG A 133 -24.50 30.08 -16.78
CA ARG A 133 -25.42 31.19 -17.05
C ARG A 133 -26.41 30.64 -18.06
N ASN A 134 -27.62 30.40 -17.59
CA ASN A 134 -28.86 30.82 -18.23
C ASN A 134 -29.91 30.90 -17.12
#